data_AF-A0A1X7TFU5-F1
#
_entry.id   AF-A0A1X7TFU5-F1
#
_cell.length_a   1.000
_cell.length_b   1.000
_cell.length_c   1.000
_cell.angle_alpha   90.00
_cell.angle_beta   90.00
_cell.angle_gamma   90.00
#
_symmetry.space_group_name_H-M   'P 1'
#
loop_
_entity.id
_entity.type
_entity.pdbx_description
1 polymer ?
#
loop_
_entity_poly.entity_id
_entity_poly.type
_entity_poly.pdbx_seq_one_letter_code
_entity_poly.pdbx_strand_id
1 'polypeptide(L)'
;MLLLLSGDVECNPGPTIDDRPDISLLIQWLEPLVPWKQFGSCLVEMKEHDILKIEQENIHLQTEHKKFALYSKWLSVNPKATWRDIIDALENIKENTIVQDIKNYMDSDAASTVSSLSPRISNSDGDIEIIFFSKEEQKVQDSLDELQAKFSHIMTEIKSVIRMKVTNNNELPTKISNWVESHLHLEPGTVHNDLDDIFKKMYLYYDFSDCSLIVAMCDEFISNEKDLLDELKAYSFKS
;
A
#
# COMPACT_ATOMS: atom_id res chain seq x y z
N MET A 1 -21.69 -25.39 39.52
CA MET A 1 -21.72 -23.94 39.29
C MET A 1 -20.53 -23.63 38.39
N LEU A 2 -20.75 -23.59 37.08
CA LEU A 2 -19.72 -23.33 36.07
C LEU A 2 -20.11 -22.03 35.36
N LEU A 3 -19.21 -21.04 35.42
CA LEU A 3 -19.30 -19.76 34.72
C LEU A 3 -18.80 -19.99 33.28
N LEU A 4 -19.64 -19.68 32.29
CA LEU A 4 -19.23 -19.65 30.88
C LEU A 4 -18.95 -18.20 30.50
N LEU A 5 -17.67 -17.88 30.31
CA LEU A 5 -17.19 -16.70 29.60
C LEU A 5 -17.33 -17.01 28.10
N SER A 6 -18.29 -16.38 27.43
CA SER A 6 -18.33 -16.31 25.97
C SER A 6 -18.01 -14.87 25.59
N GLY A 7 -16.77 -14.63 25.14
CA GLY A 7 -16.40 -13.37 24.51
C GLY A 7 -16.85 -13.41 23.05
N ASP A 8 -17.75 -12.53 22.66
CA ASP A 8 -18.15 -12.35 21.27
C ASP A 8 -17.01 -11.69 20.49
N VAL A 9 -16.69 -12.25 19.31
CA VAL A 9 -15.77 -11.64 18.35
C VAL A 9 -16.57 -10.61 17.55
N GLU A 10 -16.26 -9.33 17.74
CA GLU A 10 -16.82 -8.21 16.98
C GLU A 10 -16.30 -8.28 15.53
N CYS A 11 -17.17 -8.64 14.59
CA CYS A 11 -16.87 -8.43 13.17
C CYS A 11 -16.94 -6.92 12.92
N ASN A 12 -15.76 -6.31 12.74
CA ASN A 12 -15.65 -4.94 12.29
C ASN A 12 -16.40 -4.82 10.95
N PRO A 13 -17.41 -3.93 10.82
CA PRO A 13 -18.02 -3.68 9.52
C PRO A 13 -16.92 -3.19 8.56
N GLY A 14 -17.03 -3.58 7.29
CA GLY A 14 -16.11 -3.08 6.27
C GLY A 14 -16.11 -1.55 6.22
N PRO A 15 -15.04 -0.92 5.71
CA PRO A 15 -14.94 0.53 5.65
C PRO A 15 -16.13 1.15 4.90
N THR A 16 -16.78 2.13 5.53
CA THR A 16 -17.90 2.88 4.98
C THR A 16 -17.44 4.10 4.18
N ILE A 17 -18.32 4.68 3.36
CA ILE A 17 -18.00 5.85 2.52
C ILE A 17 -17.53 7.08 3.32
N ASP A 18 -17.96 7.16 4.59
CA ASP A 18 -17.60 8.24 5.49
C ASP A 18 -16.38 7.91 6.35
N ASP A 19 -15.80 6.70 6.19
CA ASP A 19 -14.58 6.31 6.89
C ASP A 19 -13.35 6.92 6.25
N ARG A 20 -12.33 7.14 7.08
CA ARG A 20 -11.02 7.59 6.63
C ARG A 20 -10.31 6.46 5.89
N PRO A 21 -9.84 6.67 4.66
CA PRO A 21 -9.13 5.65 3.93
C PRO A 21 -7.74 5.44 4.52
N ASP A 22 -7.33 4.17 4.65
CA ASP A 22 -5.94 3.80 4.91
C ASP A 22 -5.07 4.00 3.67
N ILE A 23 -3.81 4.36 3.86
CA ILE A 23 -2.86 4.58 2.77
C ILE A 23 -2.71 3.33 1.87
N SER A 24 -2.77 2.14 2.44
CA SER A 24 -2.64 0.86 1.73
C SER A 24 -3.84 0.61 0.83
N LEU A 25 -5.05 0.93 1.31
CA LEU A 25 -6.27 0.84 0.50
C LEU A 25 -6.27 1.87 -0.63
N LEU A 26 -5.78 3.10 -0.40
CA LEU A 26 -5.63 4.09 -1.47
C LEU A 26 -4.68 3.59 -2.57
N ILE A 27 -3.54 3.02 -2.20
CA ILE A 27 -2.59 2.46 -3.17
C ILE A 27 -3.23 1.32 -3.98
N GLN A 28 -3.94 0.42 -3.31
CA GLN A 28 -4.58 -0.73 -3.95
C GLN A 28 -5.68 -0.29 -4.93
N TRP A 29 -6.62 0.54 -4.48
CA TRP A 29 -7.80 0.89 -5.26
C TRP A 29 -7.55 1.98 -6.31
N LEU A 30 -6.53 2.82 -6.10
CA LEU A 30 -6.14 3.87 -7.05
C LEU A 30 -4.90 3.49 -7.87
N GLU A 31 -4.46 2.23 -7.83
CA GLU A 31 -3.42 1.70 -8.73
C GLU A 31 -3.68 2.03 -10.21
N PRO A 32 -4.92 1.87 -10.77
CA PRO A 32 -5.16 2.19 -12.17
C PRO A 32 -5.18 3.69 -12.50
N LEU A 33 -5.14 4.58 -11.50
CA LEU A 33 -5.30 6.03 -11.69
C LEU A 33 -4.10 6.67 -12.39
N VAL A 34 -4.17 6.85 -13.71
CA VAL A 34 -3.10 7.53 -14.46
C VAL A 34 -3.00 9.03 -14.18
N PRO A 35 -4.10 9.83 -14.15
CA PRO A 35 -4.03 11.29 -14.00
C PRO A 35 -3.88 11.74 -12.53
N TRP A 36 -2.92 11.19 -11.79
CA TRP A 36 -2.72 11.45 -10.35
C TRP A 36 -2.63 12.94 -9.97
N LYS A 37 -2.07 13.77 -10.86
CA LYS A 37 -1.89 15.22 -10.61
C LYS A 37 -3.21 15.99 -10.70
N GLN A 38 -4.05 15.64 -11.68
CA GLN A 38 -5.38 16.23 -11.82
C GLN A 38 -6.27 15.77 -10.66
N PHE A 39 -6.21 14.47 -10.34
CA PHE A 39 -6.87 13.92 -9.15
C PHE A 39 -6.47 14.67 -7.88
N GLY A 40 -5.16 14.83 -7.62
CA GLY A 40 -4.65 15.53 -6.45
C GLY A 40 -5.09 16.99 -6.35
N SER A 41 -5.36 17.64 -7.49
CA SER A 41 -5.89 19.01 -7.53
C SER A 41 -7.38 19.09 -7.18
N CYS A 42 -8.10 17.97 -7.24
CA CYS A 42 -9.50 17.86 -6.84
C CYS A 42 -9.67 17.40 -5.38
N LEU A 43 -8.59 17.03 -4.70
CA LEU A 43 -8.63 16.63 -3.29
C LEU A 43 -8.81 17.85 -2.38
N VAL A 44 -9.75 17.74 -1.45
CA VAL A 44 -10.01 18.78 -0.44
C VAL A 44 -8.75 19.00 0.42
N GLU A 45 -8.48 20.25 0.80
CA GLU A 45 -7.29 20.71 1.53
C GLU A 45 -5.93 20.56 0.80
N MET A 46 -5.87 19.89 -0.36
CA MET A 46 -4.66 19.91 -1.20
C MET A 46 -4.52 21.23 -1.93
N LYS A 47 -3.32 21.82 -1.86
CA LYS A 47 -3.00 23.05 -2.60
C LYS A 47 -2.16 22.72 -3.83
N GLU A 48 -2.31 23.52 -4.89
CA GLU A 48 -1.50 23.40 -6.11
C GLU A 48 0.01 23.37 -5.82
N HIS A 49 0.47 24.19 -4.86
CA HIS A 49 1.86 24.18 -4.41
C HIS A 49 2.31 22.80 -3.89
N ASP A 50 1.49 22.08 -3.12
CA ASP A 50 1.84 20.75 -2.62
C ASP A 50 1.97 19.74 -3.76
N ILE A 51 1.09 19.84 -4.76
CA ILE A 51 1.12 18.98 -5.97
C ILE A 51 2.37 19.24 -6.82
N LEU A 52 2.71 20.52 -7.05
CA LEU A 52 3.92 20.90 -7.78
C LEU A 52 5.19 20.47 -7.03
N LYS A 53 5.19 20.59 -5.70
CA LYS A 53 6.28 20.13 -4.86
C LYS A 53 6.47 18.61 -4.97
N ILE A 54 5.39 17.83 -4.89
CA ILE A 54 5.43 16.38 -5.09
C ILE A 54 5.98 16.04 -6.48
N GLU A 55 5.51 16.70 -7.53
CA GLU A 55 6.02 16.46 -8.89
C GLU A 55 7.51 16.76 -9.02
N GLN A 56 7.97 17.88 -8.45
CA GLN A 56 9.36 18.32 -8.55
C GLN A 56 10.30 17.44 -7.73
N GLU A 57 9.94 17.09 -6.50
CA GLU A 57 10.75 16.24 -5.61
C GLU A 57 10.82 14.79 -6.11
N ASN A 58 9.81 14.35 -6.87
CA ASN A 58 9.72 12.99 -7.38
C ASN A 58 9.87 12.95 -8.91
N ILE A 59 10.45 13.97 -9.55
CA ILE A 59 10.41 14.15 -11.02
C ILE A 59 10.96 12.93 -11.77
N HIS A 60 12.02 12.32 -11.24
CA HIS A 60 12.69 11.15 -11.80
C HIS A 60 12.11 9.80 -11.32
N LEU A 61 11.11 9.82 -10.45
CA LEU A 61 10.46 8.62 -9.93
C LEU A 61 9.24 8.24 -10.76
N GLN A 62 8.90 6.95 -10.69
CA GLN A 62 7.71 6.39 -11.32
C GLN A 62 6.44 7.00 -10.74
N THR A 63 5.37 6.94 -11.53
CA THR A 63 4.03 7.44 -11.17
C THR A 63 3.54 6.89 -9.83
N GLU A 64 3.85 5.64 -9.49
CA GLU A 64 3.46 5.03 -8.21
C GLU A 64 4.06 5.75 -7.00
N HIS A 65 5.30 6.24 -7.09
CA HIS A 65 5.91 7.02 -6.01
C HIS A 65 5.23 8.38 -5.86
N LYS A 66 4.84 9.00 -6.99
CA LYS A 66 4.13 10.28 -7.01
C LYS A 66 2.73 10.15 -6.39
N LYS A 67 2.02 9.06 -6.69
CA LYS A 67 0.75 8.69 -6.06
C LYS A 67 0.90 8.47 -4.55
N PHE A 68 1.87 7.67 -4.14
CA PHE A 68 2.15 7.43 -2.73
C PHE A 68 2.41 8.73 -1.96
N ALA A 69 3.28 9.60 -2.51
CA ALA A 69 3.59 10.90 -1.92
C ALA A 69 2.35 11.80 -1.87
N LEU A 70 1.51 11.78 -2.91
CA LEU A 70 0.23 12.49 -2.93
C LEU A 70 -0.70 12.02 -1.81
N TYR A 71 -0.96 10.72 -1.71
CA TYR A 71 -1.90 10.18 -0.74
C TYR A 71 -1.42 10.40 0.69
N SER A 72 -0.14 10.17 0.96
CA SER A 72 0.48 10.41 2.26
C SER A 72 0.37 11.89 2.66
N LYS A 73 0.68 12.79 1.71
CA LYS A 73 0.57 14.24 1.94
C LYS A 73 -0.88 14.64 2.20
N TRP A 74 -1.83 14.15 1.41
CA TRP A 74 -3.24 14.46 1.56
C TRP A 74 -3.79 13.99 2.91
N LEU A 75 -3.53 12.74 3.31
CA LEU A 75 -3.93 12.21 4.62
C LEU A 75 -3.31 12.99 5.78
N SER A 76 -2.12 13.56 5.60
CA SER A 76 -1.46 14.40 6.61
C SER A 76 -2.09 15.79 6.73
N VAL A 77 -2.44 16.43 5.61
CA VAL A 77 -3.04 17.79 5.62
C VAL A 77 -4.55 17.78 5.83
N ASN A 78 -5.21 16.65 5.59
CA ASN A 78 -6.64 16.44 5.83
C ASN A 78 -6.90 15.29 6.81
N PRO A 79 -6.83 15.53 8.14
CA PRO A 79 -7.10 14.51 9.15
C PRO A 79 -8.54 13.95 9.14
N LYS A 80 -9.47 14.64 8.47
CA LYS A 80 -10.88 14.26 8.32
C LYS A 80 -11.19 13.70 6.93
N ALA A 81 -10.17 13.33 6.16
CA ALA A 81 -10.31 12.70 4.86
C ALA A 81 -11.24 11.48 4.93
N THR A 82 -12.08 11.31 3.91
CA THR A 82 -13.04 10.20 3.79
C THR A 82 -12.99 9.58 2.39
N TRP A 83 -13.52 8.36 2.24
CA TRP A 83 -13.72 7.75 0.92
C TRP A 83 -14.66 8.57 0.02
N ARG A 84 -15.59 9.33 0.61
CA ARG A 84 -16.42 10.29 -0.11
C ARG A 84 -15.59 11.34 -0.84
N ASP A 85 -14.57 11.91 -0.18
CA ASP A 85 -13.68 12.89 -0.80
C ASP A 85 -12.90 12.30 -1.99
N ILE A 86 -12.51 11.03 -1.89
CA ILE A 86 -11.87 10.29 -2.99
C ILE A 86 -12.83 10.13 -4.16
N ILE A 87 -14.06 9.67 -3.89
CA ILE A 87 -15.09 9.47 -4.91
C ILE A 87 -15.41 10.80 -5.62
N ASP A 88 -15.61 11.89 -4.87
CA ASP A 88 -15.90 13.21 -5.42
C ASP A 88 -14.75 13.70 -6.31
N ALA A 89 -13.50 13.50 -5.88
CA ALA A 89 -12.32 13.85 -6.67
C ALA A 89 -12.20 13.02 -7.97
N LEU A 90 -12.49 11.72 -7.91
CA LEU A 90 -12.48 10.83 -9.08
C LEU A 90 -13.62 11.17 -10.07
N GLU A 91 -14.82 11.48 -9.56
CA GLU A 91 -15.96 11.90 -10.39
C GLU A 91 -15.63 13.22 -11.14
N ASN A 92 -14.96 14.16 -10.47
CA ASN A 92 -14.52 15.43 -11.09
C ASN A 92 -13.58 15.23 -12.27
N ILE A 93 -12.70 14.22 -12.21
CA ILE A 93 -11.78 13.88 -13.31
C ILE A 93 -12.34 12.81 -14.25
N LYS A 94 -13.58 12.37 -14.04
CA LYS A 94 -14.33 11.41 -14.87
C LYS A 94 -13.75 9.98 -14.85
N GLU A 95 -13.10 9.58 -13.77
CA GLU A 95 -12.60 8.21 -13.55
C GLU A 95 -13.72 7.27 -13.06
N ASN A 96 -14.79 7.18 -13.85
CA ASN A 96 -16.03 6.51 -13.45
C ASN A 96 -15.86 5.01 -13.16
N THR A 97 -14.93 4.33 -13.83
CA THR A 97 -14.67 2.91 -13.59
C THR A 97 -14.13 2.68 -12.17
N ILE A 98 -13.13 3.46 -11.76
CA ILE A 98 -12.53 3.39 -10.43
C ILE A 98 -13.58 3.72 -9.35
N VAL A 99 -14.43 4.72 -9.62
CA VAL A 99 -15.56 5.07 -8.74
C VAL A 99 -16.51 3.90 -8.54
N GLN A 100 -16.87 3.19 -9.61
CA GLN A 100 -17.76 2.02 -9.49
C GLN A 100 -17.08 0.88 -8.75
N ASP A 101 -15.80 0.61 -9.00
CA ASP A 101 -15.06 -0.45 -8.31
C ASP A 101 -14.98 -0.19 -6.80
N ILE A 102 -14.70 1.05 -6.39
CA ILE A 102 -14.72 1.46 -4.97
C ILE A 102 -16.13 1.32 -4.40
N LYS A 103 -17.17 1.88 -5.05
CA LYS A 103 -18.56 1.79 -4.54
C LYS A 103 -19.01 0.33 -4.40
N ASN A 104 -18.72 -0.52 -5.37
CA ASN A 104 -19.03 -1.95 -5.32
C ASN A 104 -18.33 -2.65 -4.15
N TYR A 105 -17.08 -2.30 -3.87
CA TYR A 105 -16.38 -2.82 -2.69
C TYR A 105 -17.08 -2.41 -1.39
N MET A 106 -17.43 -1.13 -1.27
CA MET A 106 -18.11 -0.58 -0.08
C MET A 106 -19.52 -1.15 0.11
N ASP A 107 -20.22 -1.46 -0.99
CA ASP A 107 -21.57 -2.03 -0.98
C ASP A 107 -21.57 -3.57 -0.82
N SER A 108 -20.43 -4.25 -1.03
CA SER A 108 -20.34 -5.71 -1.09
C SER A 108 -20.44 -6.43 0.27
N ASP A 109 -20.67 -5.71 1.36
CA ASP A 109 -20.97 -6.29 2.69
C ASP A 109 -22.39 -6.90 2.80
N ALA A 110 -23.09 -7.10 1.66
CA ALA A 110 -24.32 -7.88 1.58
C ALA A 110 -24.15 -9.30 0.97
N ALA A 111 -23.01 -9.68 0.35
CA ALA A 111 -22.83 -11.04 -0.18
C ALA A 111 -21.38 -11.42 -0.53
N SER A 112 -20.62 -11.90 0.46
CA SER A 112 -19.62 -12.98 0.41
C SER A 112 -18.96 -13.36 -0.94
N THR A 113 -17.65 -13.16 -1.05
CA THR A 113 -16.65 -14.17 -1.51
C THR A 113 -15.28 -13.61 -1.08
N VAL A 114 -14.51 -14.14 -0.12
CA VAL A 114 -14.00 -15.50 0.07
C VAL A 114 -13.65 -15.67 1.55
N SER A 115 -14.35 -16.55 2.28
CA SER A 115 -13.73 -17.57 3.13
C SER A 115 -14.84 -18.33 3.86
N SER A 116 -15.05 -19.56 3.43
CA SER A 116 -15.92 -20.52 4.07
C SER A 116 -15.42 -20.80 5.49
N LEU A 117 -16.26 -20.57 6.50
CA LEU A 117 -16.64 -21.48 7.61
C LEU A 117 -17.53 -20.73 8.63
N SER A 118 -18.78 -21.19 8.76
CA SER A 118 -19.87 -20.72 9.65
C SER A 118 -19.75 -21.29 11.09
N PRO A 119 -20.65 -21.07 12.10
CA PRO A 119 -21.87 -20.22 12.16
C PRO A 119 -22.22 -19.46 13.50
N ARG A 120 -23.07 -18.40 13.39
CA ARG A 120 -24.19 -17.88 14.26
C ARG A 120 -23.97 -17.59 15.78
N ILE A 121 -24.49 -16.50 16.36
CA ILE A 121 -25.89 -16.25 16.85
C ILE A 121 -26.16 -14.72 17.07
N SER A 122 -27.44 -14.36 17.19
CA SER A 122 -28.16 -13.09 17.04
C SER A 122 -28.38 -12.18 18.30
N ASN A 123 -28.66 -10.88 18.01
CA ASN A 123 -29.55 -9.87 18.67
C ASN A 123 -29.08 -9.05 19.90
N SER A 124 -29.00 -7.70 19.74
CA SER A 124 -29.84 -6.66 20.44
C SER A 124 -29.10 -5.34 20.77
N ASP A 125 -29.60 -4.22 20.20
CA ASP A 125 -29.83 -2.85 20.72
C ASP A 125 -28.85 -2.16 21.72
N GLY A 126 -28.32 -0.98 21.34
CA GLY A 126 -27.82 0.04 22.28
C GLY A 126 -26.52 0.78 21.91
N ASP A 127 -26.64 2.11 21.71
CA ASP A 127 -25.66 3.20 21.86
C ASP A 127 -24.22 3.09 21.27
N ILE A 128 -23.94 3.95 20.28
CA ILE A 128 -22.61 4.12 19.64
C ILE A 128 -21.62 4.70 20.65
N GLU A 129 -20.70 3.89 21.15
CA GLU A 129 -19.58 4.32 21.97
C GLU A 129 -18.40 4.72 21.05
N ILE A 130 -18.06 6.01 21.04
CA ILE A 130 -16.92 6.55 20.28
C ILE A 130 -15.64 5.98 20.91
N ILE A 131 -14.99 5.03 20.25
CA ILE A 131 -13.70 4.49 20.69
C ILE A 131 -12.64 5.58 20.48
N PHE A 132 -12.26 6.24 21.58
CA PHE A 132 -11.07 7.07 21.62
C PHE A 132 -9.86 6.14 21.69
N PHE A 133 -9.03 6.11 20.65
CA PHE A 133 -7.70 5.51 20.73
C PHE A 133 -6.96 6.14 21.91
N SER A 134 -6.51 5.28 22.81
CA SER A 134 -5.67 5.68 23.92
C SER A 134 -4.37 6.30 23.39
N LYS A 135 -3.70 7.09 24.22
CA LYS A 135 -2.40 7.67 23.86
C LYS A 135 -1.34 6.61 23.51
N GLU A 136 -1.52 5.38 24.00
CA GLU A 136 -0.62 4.27 23.74
C GLU A 136 -0.87 3.69 22.35
N GLU A 137 -2.12 3.52 21.93
CA GLU A 137 -2.48 3.06 20.59
C GLU A 137 -2.11 4.08 19.51
N GLN A 138 -2.31 5.39 19.77
CA GLN A 138 -1.85 6.43 18.85
C GLN A 138 -0.34 6.39 18.66
N LYS A 139 0.42 6.13 19.74
CA LYS A 139 1.89 6.02 19.67
C LYS A 139 2.34 4.78 18.88
N VAL A 140 1.59 3.68 18.99
CA VAL A 140 1.84 2.49 18.16
C VAL A 140 1.61 2.82 16.69
N GLN A 141 0.53 3.53 16.37
CA GLN A 141 0.23 3.95 15.01
C GLN A 141 1.33 4.89 14.46
N ASP A 142 1.72 5.92 15.20
CA ASP A 142 2.79 6.84 14.78
C ASP A 142 4.11 6.07 14.52
N SER A 143 4.39 5.03 15.32
CA SER A 143 5.57 4.18 15.15
C SER A 143 5.48 3.29 13.90
N LEU A 144 4.27 2.83 13.56
CA LEU A 144 4.00 2.04 12.36
C LEU A 144 4.16 2.91 11.10
N ASP A 145 3.62 4.12 11.13
CA ASP A 145 3.75 5.10 10.05
C ASP A 145 5.22 5.45 9.80
N GLU A 146 6.00 5.67 10.87
CA GLU A 146 7.45 5.91 10.78
C GLU A 146 8.19 4.70 10.17
N LEU A 147 7.79 3.48 10.55
CA LEU A 147 8.39 2.26 10.03
C LEU A 147 8.12 2.09 8.53
N GLN A 148 6.87 2.29 8.11
CA GLN A 148 6.46 2.23 6.71
C GLN A 148 7.16 3.30 5.86
N ALA A 149 7.32 4.52 6.40
CA ALA A 149 8.06 5.59 5.73
C ALA A 149 9.53 5.22 5.51
N LYS A 150 10.19 4.63 6.51
CA LYS A 150 11.58 4.18 6.37
C LYS A 150 11.72 3.02 5.38
N PHE A 151 10.83 2.04 5.44
CA PHE A 151 10.84 0.93 4.47
C PHE A 151 10.66 1.44 3.04
N SER A 152 9.76 2.40 2.84
CA SER A 152 9.53 3.04 1.54
C SER A 152 10.79 3.76 1.02
N HIS A 153 11.55 4.40 1.91
CA HIS A 153 12.83 5.02 1.58
C HIS A 153 13.86 3.98 1.14
N ILE A 154 14.06 2.91 1.92
CA ILE A 154 14.99 1.81 1.60
C ILE A 154 14.65 1.17 0.26
N MET A 155 13.37 0.87 0.02
CA MET A 155 12.94 0.26 -1.24
C MET A 155 13.21 1.19 -2.45
N THR A 156 13.16 2.51 -2.24
CA THR A 156 13.49 3.50 -3.27
C THR A 156 14.98 3.44 -3.62
N GLU A 157 15.85 3.40 -2.61
CA GLU A 157 17.31 3.26 -2.82
C GLU A 157 17.66 1.94 -3.53
N ILE A 158 17.05 0.83 -3.11
CA ILE A 158 17.24 -0.48 -3.76
C ILE A 158 16.85 -0.43 -5.25
N LYS A 159 15.67 0.12 -5.56
CA LYS A 159 15.22 0.30 -6.95
C LYS A 159 16.20 1.16 -7.76
N SER A 160 16.73 2.23 -7.15
CA SER A 160 17.71 3.13 -7.78
C SER A 160 19.00 2.39 -8.14
N VAL A 161 19.58 1.65 -7.19
CA VAL A 161 20.79 0.85 -7.40
C VAL A 161 20.58 -0.18 -8.51
N ILE A 162 19.46 -0.92 -8.47
CA ILE A 162 19.15 -1.95 -9.49
C ILE A 162 19.04 -1.31 -10.88
N ARG A 163 18.35 -0.17 -11.03
CA ARG A 163 18.25 0.56 -12.30
C ARG A 163 19.62 0.99 -12.82
N MET A 164 20.46 1.52 -11.94
CA MET A 164 21.83 1.92 -12.29
C MET A 164 22.64 0.71 -12.81
N LYS A 165 22.53 -0.44 -12.14
CA LYS A 165 23.22 -1.66 -12.58
C LYS A 165 22.70 -2.19 -13.92
N VAL A 166 21.38 -2.15 -14.14
CA VAL A 166 20.75 -2.57 -15.40
C VAL A 166 21.20 -1.68 -16.57
N THR A 167 21.35 -0.38 -16.35
CA THR A 167 21.86 0.54 -17.39
C THR A 167 23.28 0.17 -17.83
N ASN A 168 24.08 -0.41 -16.93
CA ASN A 168 25.43 -0.87 -17.20
C ASN A 168 25.51 -2.33 -17.67
N ASN A 169 24.41 -3.08 -17.65
CA ASN A 169 24.38 -4.50 -18.00
C ASN A 169 23.03 -4.90 -18.63
N ASN A 170 23.01 -4.99 -19.95
CA ASN A 170 21.83 -5.32 -20.75
C ASN A 170 21.27 -6.74 -20.52
N GLU A 171 22.05 -7.68 -19.99
CA GLU A 171 21.57 -9.02 -19.65
C GLU A 171 20.95 -9.10 -18.26
N LEU A 172 21.23 -8.13 -17.39
CA LEU A 172 20.81 -8.14 -16.00
C LEU A 172 19.29 -8.16 -15.82
N PRO A 173 18.47 -7.40 -16.58
CA PRO A 173 17.01 -7.46 -16.44
C PRO A 173 16.43 -8.85 -16.69
N THR A 174 16.94 -9.55 -17.71
CA THR A 174 16.52 -10.93 -18.01
C THR A 174 16.93 -11.89 -16.88
N LYS A 175 18.11 -11.69 -16.28
CA LYS A 175 18.56 -12.49 -15.13
C LYS A 175 17.66 -12.25 -13.90
N ILE A 176 17.28 -11.00 -13.65
CA ILE A 176 16.37 -10.65 -12.55
C ILE A 176 14.97 -11.25 -12.80
N SER A 177 14.41 -11.09 -14.00
CA SER A 177 13.11 -11.68 -14.36
C SER A 177 13.11 -13.21 -14.16
N ASN A 178 14.11 -13.93 -14.69
CA ASN A 178 14.24 -15.38 -14.51
C ASN A 178 14.39 -15.78 -13.03
N TRP A 179 15.12 -14.97 -12.24
CA TRP A 179 15.27 -15.20 -10.80
C TRP A 179 13.93 -15.03 -10.09
N VAL A 180 13.16 -13.99 -10.38
CA VAL A 180 11.83 -13.76 -9.80
C VAL A 180 10.88 -14.91 -10.15
N GLU A 181 10.85 -15.35 -11.41
CA GLU A 181 10.04 -16.51 -11.81
C GLU A 181 10.39 -17.78 -11.05
N SER A 182 11.69 -18.05 -10.89
CA SER A 182 12.18 -19.23 -10.18
C SER A 182 11.90 -19.16 -8.69
N HIS A 183 12.10 -17.99 -8.06
CA HIS A 183 11.96 -17.79 -6.63
C HIS A 183 10.50 -17.75 -6.17
N LEU A 184 9.60 -17.28 -7.03
CA LEU A 184 8.16 -17.22 -6.78
C LEU A 184 7.37 -18.36 -7.40
N HIS A 185 8.03 -19.34 -8.02
CA HIS A 185 7.41 -20.48 -8.71
C HIS A 185 6.38 -20.07 -9.78
N LEU A 186 6.68 -19.03 -10.55
CA LEU A 186 5.83 -18.54 -11.64
C LEU A 186 6.10 -19.33 -12.94
N GLU A 187 5.14 -19.31 -13.86
CA GLU A 187 5.34 -19.90 -15.19
C GLU A 187 6.42 -19.11 -15.96
N PRO A 188 7.30 -19.80 -16.72
CA PRO A 188 8.33 -19.12 -17.50
C PRO A 188 7.76 -18.11 -18.50
N GLY A 189 8.33 -16.91 -18.55
CA GLY A 189 7.87 -15.81 -19.41
C GLY A 189 6.68 -15.03 -18.86
N THR A 190 6.32 -15.22 -17.60
CA THR A 190 5.29 -14.44 -16.89
C THR A 190 5.79 -13.05 -16.50
N VAL A 191 7.08 -12.91 -16.25
CA VAL A 191 7.71 -11.65 -15.82
C VAL A 191 8.51 -11.10 -16.98
N HIS A 192 8.10 -9.96 -17.53
CA HIS A 192 8.86 -9.31 -18.59
C HIS A 192 10.21 -8.82 -18.05
N ASN A 193 11.18 -8.71 -18.93
CA ASN A 193 12.51 -8.16 -18.61
C ASN A 193 12.51 -6.62 -18.45
N ASP A 194 11.34 -6.02 -18.25
CA ASP A 194 11.19 -4.64 -17.85
C ASP A 194 11.21 -4.54 -16.31
N LEU A 195 12.01 -3.61 -15.78
CA LEU A 195 12.16 -3.47 -14.34
C LEU A 195 10.86 -3.06 -13.64
N ASP A 196 10.00 -2.27 -14.29
CA ASP A 196 8.73 -1.86 -13.69
C ASP A 196 7.78 -3.06 -13.59
N ASP A 197 7.73 -3.92 -14.61
CA ASP A 197 6.96 -5.18 -14.56
C ASP A 197 7.51 -6.14 -13.48
N ILE A 198 8.83 -6.28 -13.39
CA ILE A 198 9.49 -7.07 -12.33
C ILE A 198 9.06 -6.60 -10.95
N PHE A 199 9.22 -5.29 -10.66
CA PHE A 199 8.87 -4.75 -9.34
C PHE A 199 7.37 -4.83 -9.07
N LYS A 200 6.53 -4.64 -10.08
CA LYS A 200 5.07 -4.77 -9.97
C LYS A 200 4.67 -6.19 -9.59
N LYS A 201 5.30 -7.21 -10.20
CA LYS A 201 5.05 -8.61 -9.86
C LYS A 201 5.52 -8.95 -8.46
N MET A 202 6.72 -8.51 -8.09
CA MET A 202 7.26 -8.73 -6.75
C MET A 202 6.41 -8.08 -5.66
N TYR A 203 5.80 -6.93 -5.92
CA TYR A 203 4.96 -6.20 -4.94
C TYR A 203 3.83 -7.05 -4.34
N LEU A 204 3.37 -8.09 -5.04
CA LEU A 204 2.34 -9.00 -4.53
C LEU A 204 2.85 -10.00 -3.48
N TYR A 205 4.16 -10.05 -3.22
CA TYR A 205 4.81 -11.10 -2.44
C TYR A 205 5.73 -10.56 -1.33
N TYR A 206 5.70 -9.25 -1.05
CA TYR A 206 6.39 -8.67 0.10
C TYR A 206 5.62 -7.46 0.62
N ASP A 207 5.81 -7.16 1.90
CA ASP A 207 5.41 -5.89 2.50
C ASP A 207 6.51 -5.40 3.47
N PHE A 208 6.23 -4.35 4.25
CA PHE A 208 7.20 -3.82 5.21
C PHE A 208 7.42 -4.75 6.43
N SER A 209 6.51 -5.69 6.66
CA SER A 209 6.57 -6.67 7.76
C SER A 209 7.30 -7.95 7.34
N ASP A 210 7.16 -8.38 6.08
CA ASP A 210 7.94 -9.45 5.47
C ASP A 210 8.67 -8.96 4.21
N CYS A 211 9.93 -8.58 4.42
CA CYS A 211 10.83 -8.13 3.37
C CYS A 211 11.82 -9.21 2.92
N SER A 212 11.60 -10.47 3.26
CA SER A 212 12.54 -11.58 2.99
C SER A 212 12.85 -11.74 1.50
N LEU A 213 11.84 -11.55 0.64
CA LEU A 213 12.00 -11.57 -0.81
C LEU A 213 12.94 -10.47 -1.31
N ILE A 214 12.82 -9.26 -0.74
CA ILE A 214 13.67 -8.12 -1.10
C ILE A 214 15.10 -8.36 -0.62
N VAL A 215 15.28 -8.91 0.59
CA VAL A 215 16.61 -9.27 1.10
C VAL A 215 17.28 -10.29 0.19
N ALA A 216 16.57 -11.35 -0.21
CA ALA A 216 17.10 -12.39 -1.09
C ALA A 216 17.50 -11.83 -2.47
N MET A 217 16.68 -10.95 -3.04
CA MET A 217 17.02 -10.26 -4.30
C MET A 217 18.26 -9.38 -4.12
N CYS A 218 18.37 -8.68 -2.99
CA CYS A 218 19.51 -7.79 -2.74
C CYS A 218 20.82 -8.57 -2.56
N ASP A 219 20.78 -9.69 -1.84
CA ASP A 219 21.92 -10.60 -1.70
C ASP A 219 22.39 -11.14 -3.06
N GLU A 220 21.47 -11.42 -3.99
CA GLU A 220 21.81 -11.92 -5.33
C GLU A 220 22.40 -10.83 -6.23
N PHE A 221 21.74 -9.66 -6.32
CA PHE A 221 22.03 -8.68 -7.37
C PHE A 221 22.78 -7.44 -6.92
N ILE A 222 22.75 -7.11 -5.62
CA ILE A 222 23.37 -5.90 -5.06
C ILE A 222 24.16 -6.16 -3.76
N SER A 223 24.74 -7.35 -3.58
CA SER A 223 25.55 -7.71 -2.39
C SER A 223 26.77 -6.82 -2.10
N ASN A 224 27.17 -5.98 -3.06
CA ASN A 224 28.20 -4.96 -2.85
C ASN A 224 27.70 -3.74 -2.04
N GLU A 225 26.38 -3.49 -2.01
CA GLU A 225 25.77 -2.39 -1.27
C GLU A 225 25.50 -2.78 0.20
N LYS A 226 26.57 -2.98 0.97
CA LYS A 226 26.48 -3.52 2.33
C LYS A 226 25.66 -2.64 3.27
N ASP A 227 25.82 -1.33 3.21
CA ASP A 227 25.12 -0.40 4.10
C ASP A 227 23.60 -0.49 3.92
N LEU A 228 23.12 -0.52 2.67
CA LEU A 228 21.71 -0.67 2.33
C LEU A 228 21.16 -2.05 2.73
N LEU A 229 21.96 -3.09 2.54
CA LEU A 229 21.58 -4.46 2.88
C LEU A 229 21.51 -4.68 4.39
N ASP A 230 22.45 -4.09 5.14
CA ASP A 230 22.45 -4.13 6.61
C ASP A 230 21.26 -3.34 7.17
N GLU A 231 20.96 -2.19 6.57
CA GLU A 231 19.77 -1.40 6.91
C GLU A 231 18.49 -2.21 6.66
N LEU A 232 18.32 -2.81 5.48
CA LEU A 232 17.16 -3.66 5.16
C LEU A 232 17.05 -4.87 6.08
N LYS A 233 18.16 -5.57 6.36
CA LYS A 233 18.17 -6.75 7.25
C LYS A 233 17.78 -6.40 8.68
N ALA A 234 18.09 -5.18 9.15
CA ALA A 234 17.62 -4.73 10.46
C ALA A 234 16.07 -4.69 10.58
N TYR A 235 15.35 -4.67 9.45
CA TYR A 235 13.89 -4.81 9.41
C TYR A 235 13.45 -6.29 9.39
N SER A 236 14.16 -7.18 8.71
CA SER A 236 13.79 -8.60 8.63
C SER A 236 13.99 -9.36 9.96
N PHE A 237 14.88 -8.88 10.85
CA PHE A 237 15.17 -9.51 12.15
C PHE A 237 14.26 -9.06 13.30
N LYS A 238 13.29 -8.17 13.06
CA LYS A 238 12.36 -7.66 14.08
C LYS A 238 10.95 -8.27 14.03
N SER A 239 10.76 -9.28 13.18
CA SER A 239 9.54 -10.10 13.05
C SER A 239 9.65 -11.37 13.90
#